data_AF-A0AAV4CGT5-F1
#
_entry.id   AF-A0AAV4CGT5-F1
#
_cell.length_a   1.000
_cell.length_b   1.000
_cell.length_c   1.000
_cell.angle_alpha   90.00
_cell.angle_beta   90.00
_cell.angle_gamma   90.00
#
_symmetry.space_group_name_H-M   'P 1'
#
loop_
_entity.id
_entity.type
_entity.pdbx_description
1 polymer ?
#
loop_
_entity_poly.entity_id
_entity_poly.type
_entity_poly.pdbx_seq_one_letter_code
_entity_poly.pdbx_strand_id
1 'polypeptide(L)'
;MGGVDRQDQLRSYYSIGRKIKKWWRCCFWFLVQTAVINSYIMYKNMPRPPHTPEPMSHFLFHLDIARSLLSGGTVRDRPVGEVQAIAGMATPGTSREHRRVRLPGRKKQCIHSRVKDV
;
A
#
# COMPACT_ATOMS: atom_id res chain seq x y z
N MET A 1 15.62 -22.27 2.34
CA MET A 1 15.05 -21.95 1.02
C MET A 1 13.55 -22.24 1.02
N GLY A 2 12.72 -21.34 1.55
CA GLY A 2 11.26 -21.56 1.60
C GLY A 2 10.43 -20.27 1.61
N GLY A 3 11.08 -19.12 1.40
CA GLY A 3 10.39 -17.83 1.33
C GLY A 3 9.52 -17.72 0.08
N VAL A 4 10.00 -18.26 -1.05
CA VAL A 4 9.27 -18.29 -2.31
C VAL A 4 8.03 -19.18 -2.22
N ASP A 5 8.15 -20.38 -1.64
CA ASP A 5 7.01 -21.29 -1.46
C ASP A 5 5.95 -20.69 -0.54
N ARG A 6 6.38 -20.03 0.55
CA ARG A 6 5.47 -19.35 1.46
C ARG A 6 4.76 -18.17 0.79
N GLN A 7 5.47 -17.42 -0.06
CA GLN A 7 4.85 -16.33 -0.82
C GLN A 7 3.83 -16.87 -1.83
N ASP A 8 4.17 -17.94 -2.56
CA ASP A 8 3.25 -18.53 -3.54
C ASP A 8 2.04 -19.18 -2.85
N GLN A 9 2.23 -19.82 -1.70
CA GLN A 9 1.17 -20.34 -0.85
C GLN A 9 0.23 -19.21 -0.36
N LEU A 10 0.77 -18.09 0.15
CA LEU A 10 -0.05 -16.95 0.56
C LEU A 10 -0.82 -16.32 -0.61
N ARG A 11 -0.21 -16.32 -1.80
CA ARG A 11 -0.81 -15.84 -3.03
C ARG A 11 -1.97 -16.72 -3.50
N SER A 12 -1.83 -18.04 -3.40
CA SER A 12 -2.86 -18.98 -3.84
C SER A 12 -4.13 -18.90 -2.99
N TYR A 13 -4.01 -18.61 -1.68
CA TYR A 13 -5.17 -18.48 -0.78
C TYR A 13 -6.13 -17.34 -1.16
N TYR A 14 -5.62 -16.18 -1.60
CA TYR A 14 -6.46 -15.02 -1.96
C TYR A 14 -5.99 -14.38 -3.26
N SER A 15 -6.11 -15.11 -4.37
CA SER A 15 -5.69 -14.61 -5.68
C SER A 15 -6.58 -13.45 -6.16
N ILE A 16 -5.95 -12.30 -6.43
CA ILE A 16 -6.58 -11.09 -6.97
C ILE A 16 -6.26 -11.02 -8.46
N GLY A 17 -7.02 -11.73 -9.29
CA GLY A 17 -6.80 -11.75 -10.73
C GLY A 17 -7.93 -12.45 -11.48
N ARG A 18 -8.32 -11.89 -12.62
CA ARG A 18 -9.27 -12.52 -13.56
C ARG A 18 -8.51 -13.00 -14.79
N LYS A 19 -9.07 -13.98 -15.51
CA LYS A 19 -8.53 -14.37 -16.82
C LYS A 19 -8.59 -13.16 -17.75
N ILE A 20 -7.43 -12.71 -18.24
CA ILE A 20 -7.30 -11.48 -19.04
C ILE A 20 -6.47 -11.77 -20.29
N LYS A 21 -6.90 -11.25 -21.45
CA LYS A 21 -6.24 -11.44 -22.75
C LYS A 21 -4.94 -10.61 -22.91
N LYS A 22 -4.82 -9.49 -22.20
CA LYS A 22 -3.64 -8.59 -22.28
C LYS A 22 -2.62 -8.94 -21.20
N TRP A 23 -1.42 -9.38 -21.59
CA TRP A 23 -0.38 -9.89 -20.69
C TRP A 23 0.05 -8.89 -19.59
N TRP A 24 0.17 -7.60 -19.91
CA TRP A 24 0.62 -6.58 -18.95
C TRP A 24 -0.31 -6.42 -17.73
N ARG A 25 -1.61 -6.71 -17.90
CA ARG A 25 -2.56 -6.69 -16.78
C ARG A 25 -2.29 -7.80 -15.79
N CYS A 26 -1.79 -8.97 -16.25
CA CYS A 26 -1.35 -10.05 -15.38
C CYS A 26 -0.20 -9.58 -14.48
N CYS A 27 0.81 -8.93 -15.06
CA CYS A 27 1.93 -8.36 -14.31
C CYS A 27 1.47 -7.33 -13.28
N PHE A 28 0.54 -6.44 -13.64
CA PHE A 28 -0.02 -5.47 -12.71
C PHE A 28 -0.68 -6.15 -11.48
N TRP A 29 -1.56 -7.13 -11.72
CA TRP A 29 -2.22 -7.86 -10.63
C TRP A 29 -1.24 -8.65 -9.77
N PHE A 30 -0.20 -9.21 -10.37
CA PHE A 30 0.88 -9.87 -9.65
C PHE A 30 1.61 -8.92 -8.69
N LEU A 31 1.94 -7.70 -9.14
CA LEU A 31 2.58 -6.69 -8.31
C LEU A 31 1.69 -6.26 -7.15
N VAL A 32 0.38 -6.06 -7.39
CA VAL A 32 -0.58 -5.70 -6.34
C VAL A 32 -0.68 -6.82 -5.30
N GLN A 33 -0.84 -8.08 -5.71
CA GLN A 33 -0.88 -9.21 -4.78
C GLN A 33 0.39 -9.32 -3.94
N THR A 34 1.55 -9.13 -4.58
CA THR A 34 2.85 -9.17 -3.90
C THR A 34 2.97 -8.04 -2.87
N ALA A 35 2.55 -6.83 -3.22
CA ALA A 35 2.55 -5.69 -2.30
C ALA A 35 1.66 -5.94 -1.07
N VAL A 36 0.47 -6.52 -1.26
CA VAL A 36 -0.44 -6.86 -0.16
C VAL A 36 0.17 -7.92 0.77
N ILE A 37 0.73 -9.00 0.22
CA ILE A 37 1.40 -10.04 1.02
C ILE A 37 2.60 -9.46 1.79
N ASN A 38 3.42 -8.63 1.16
CA ASN A 38 4.54 -7.98 1.82
C ASN A 38 4.08 -7.08 2.97
N SER A 39 3.02 -6.30 2.77
CA SER A 39 2.44 -5.46 3.82
C SER A 39 1.89 -6.28 4.99
N TYR A 40 1.32 -7.47 4.72
CA TYR A 40 0.87 -8.39 5.75
C TYR A 40 2.02 -8.99 6.56
N ILE A 41 3.12 -9.36 5.90
CA ILE A 41 4.34 -9.84 6.57
C ILE A 41 4.90 -8.75 7.47
N MET A 42 4.98 -7.50 7.00
CA MET A 42 5.39 -6.36 7.82
C MET A 42 4.46 -6.16 9.02
N TYR A 43 3.14 -6.21 8.81
CA TYR A 43 2.15 -6.10 9.89
C TYR A 43 2.28 -7.20 10.97
N LYS A 44 2.71 -8.40 10.58
CA LYS A 44 2.97 -9.50 11.52
C LYS A 44 4.28 -9.33 12.28
N ASN A 45 5.31 -8.80 11.63
CA ASN A 45 6.64 -8.64 12.22
C ASN A 45 6.80 -7.32 13.00
N MET A 46 5.84 -6.40 12.89
CA MET A 46 5.87 -5.15 13.63
C MET A 46 5.82 -5.43 15.14
N PRO A 47 6.77 -4.91 15.93
CA PRO A 47 6.75 -5.07 17.39
C PRO A 47 5.49 -4.41 17.94
N ARG A 48 4.84 -5.10 18.88
CA ARG A 48 3.59 -4.64 19.47
C ARG A 48 3.75 -4.40 20.96
N PRO A 49 3.07 -3.39 21.52
CA PRO A 49 3.07 -3.19 22.95
C PRO A 49 2.56 -4.44 23.69
N PRO A 50 3.04 -4.68 24.93
CA PRO A 50 2.48 -5.74 25.76
C PRO A 50 0.97 -5.51 25.93
N HIS A 51 0.18 -6.59 25.84
CA HIS A 51 -1.30 -6.60 25.87
C HIS A 51 -2.04 -6.26 24.58
N THR A 52 -1.38 -6.18 23.41
CA THR A 52 -2.14 -6.12 22.14
C THR A 52 -2.72 -7.48 21.74
N PRO A 53 -3.93 -7.50 21.14
CA PRO A 53 -4.49 -8.72 20.57
C PRO A 53 -3.59 -9.29 19.47
N GLU A 54 -3.71 -10.61 19.26
CA GLU A 54 -2.96 -11.34 18.24
C GLU A 54 -3.10 -10.72 16.84
N PRO A 55 -2.12 -10.94 15.94
CA PRO A 55 -2.20 -10.50 14.54
C PRO A 55 -3.48 -10.99 13.89
N MET A 56 -4.19 -10.04 13.26
CA MET A 56 -5.34 -10.38 12.42
C MET A 56 -4.98 -11.46 11.40
N SER A 57 -5.92 -12.38 11.17
CA SER A 57 -5.81 -13.39 10.12
C SER A 57 -5.63 -12.75 8.74
N HIS A 58 -5.01 -13.48 7.82
CA HIS A 58 -4.74 -13.04 6.45
C HIS A 58 -6.01 -12.59 5.71
N PHE A 59 -7.14 -13.26 5.99
CA PHE A 59 -8.46 -12.89 5.47
C PHE A 59 -8.94 -11.53 5.99
N LEU A 60 -8.91 -11.36 7.32
CA LEU A 60 -9.35 -10.12 7.98
C LEU A 60 -8.51 -8.93 7.53
N PHE A 61 -7.21 -9.15 7.34
CA PHE A 61 -6.30 -8.16 6.79
C PHE A 61 -6.70 -7.73 5.36
N HIS A 62 -6.97 -8.68 4.47
CA HIS A 62 -7.45 -8.38 3.11
C HIS A 62 -8.78 -7.63 3.12
N LEU A 63 -9.68 -8.02 4.01
CA LEU A 63 -11.00 -7.42 4.14
C LEU A 63 -10.92 -6.00 4.73
N ASP A 64 -10.00 -5.72 5.67
CA ASP A 64 -9.72 -4.36 6.15
C ASP A 64 -9.13 -3.48 5.05
N ILE A 65 -8.21 -4.01 4.23
CA ILE A 65 -7.70 -3.31 3.06
C ILE A 65 -8.84 -2.99 2.09
N ALA A 66 -9.68 -3.96 1.75
CA ALA A 66 -10.81 -3.73 0.85
C ALA A 66 -11.76 -2.66 1.40
N ARG A 67 -12.12 -2.74 2.69
CA ARG A 67 -12.98 -1.76 3.36
C ARG A 67 -12.36 -0.37 3.42
N SER A 68 -11.08 -0.26 3.72
CA SER A 68 -10.36 1.03 3.78
C SER A 68 -10.26 1.69 2.40
N LEU A 69 -10.05 0.92 1.34
CA LEU A 69 -10.04 1.43 -0.04
C LEU A 69 -11.45 1.87 -0.49
N LEU A 70 -12.50 1.14 -0.09
CA LEU A 70 -13.89 1.49 -0.39
C LEU A 70 -14.40 2.70 0.40
N SER A 71 -13.96 2.87 1.66
CA SER A 71 -14.46 3.92 2.57
C SER A 71 -13.90 5.32 2.30
N GLY A 72 -13.15 5.52 1.21
CA GLY A 72 -12.65 6.84 0.80
C GLY A 72 -11.13 6.89 0.76
N GLY A 73 -10.58 6.68 -0.44
CA GLY A 73 -9.16 6.62 -0.77
C GLY A 73 -8.35 7.90 -0.56
N THR A 74 -8.24 8.34 0.68
CA THR A 74 -7.11 9.15 1.14
C THR A 74 -6.56 8.48 2.37
N VAL A 75 -5.24 8.30 2.39
CA VAL A 75 -4.45 8.11 3.60
C VAL A 75 -4.96 9.13 4.62
N ARG A 76 -5.93 8.74 5.44
CA ARG A 76 -6.13 9.39 6.72
C ARG A 76 -4.83 9.11 7.41
N ASP A 77 -4.19 10.16 7.91
CA ASP A 77 -3.06 10.09 8.81
C ASP A 77 -3.44 9.15 9.96
N ARG A 78 -3.29 7.84 9.74
CA ARG A 78 -3.13 6.91 10.85
C ARG A 78 -1.87 7.45 11.50
N PRO A 79 -1.91 7.85 12.78
CA PRO A 79 -0.68 8.20 13.46
C PRO A 79 0.23 7.02 13.20
N VAL A 80 1.30 7.27 12.43
CA VAL A 80 2.30 6.27 12.15
C VAL A 80 2.79 5.92 13.53
N GLY A 81 2.32 4.77 14.06
CA GLY A 81 2.72 4.28 15.36
C GLY A 81 4.23 4.35 15.36
N GLU A 82 4.77 5.07 16.35
CA GLU A 82 6.16 5.49 16.44
C GLU A 82 7.09 4.46 15.77
N VAL A 83 7.48 4.75 14.53
CA VAL A 83 8.45 3.91 13.84
C VAL A 83 9.74 4.20 14.57
N GLN A 84 10.17 3.26 15.42
CA GLN A 84 11.49 3.29 16.01
C GLN A 84 12.47 3.39 14.84
N ALA A 85 13.04 4.57 14.69
CA ALA A 85 14.02 4.84 13.64
C ALA A 85 15.12 3.79 13.77
N ILE A 86 15.43 3.12 12.66
CA ILE A 86 16.64 2.30 12.57
C ILE A 86 17.80 3.26 12.82
N ALA A 87 18.54 3.02 13.91
CA ALA A 87 19.63 3.88 14.34
C ALA A 87 20.64 4.05 13.19
N GLY A 88 20.81 5.28 12.70
CA GLY A 88 21.91 5.65 11.80
C GLY A 88 21.58 6.33 10.46
N MET A 89 20.31 6.54 10.08
CA MET A 89 19.99 7.21 8.80
C MET A 89 18.84 8.23 8.88
N ALA A 90 18.88 9.12 9.86
CA ALA A 90 18.06 10.33 9.83
C ALA A 90 18.85 11.50 10.40
N THR A 91 19.28 12.42 9.54
CA THR A 91 19.70 13.74 9.99
C THR A 91 18.50 14.47 10.60
N PRO A 92 18.68 15.16 11.75
CA PRO A 92 17.61 15.91 12.40
C PRO A 92 17.29 17.16 11.56
N GLY A 93 16.42 17.00 10.55
CA GLY A 93 15.97 18.10 9.70
C GLY A 93 15.06 17.68 8.54
N THR A 94 15.16 16.44 8.07
CA THR A 94 14.59 16.09 6.75
C THR A 94 13.20 15.43 6.79
N SER A 95 12.63 15.15 7.97
CA SER A 95 11.46 14.26 8.06
C SER A 95 10.10 14.97 8.20
N ARG A 96 10.02 16.28 8.47
CA ARG A 96 8.74 16.92 8.86
C ARG A 96 8.22 18.02 7.93
N GLU A 97 8.94 18.36 6.87
CA GLU A 97 8.60 19.52 6.03
C GLU A 97 8.08 19.17 4.63
N HIS A 98 7.78 17.91 4.34
CA HIS A 98 7.08 17.54 3.12
C HIS A 98 5.57 17.80 3.25
N ARG A 99 5.18 19.08 3.14
CA ARG A 99 3.78 19.49 3.02
C ARG A 99 3.34 19.33 1.56
N ARG A 100 2.19 18.68 1.33
CA ARG A 100 1.53 18.74 0.01
C ARG A 100 1.09 20.19 -0.25
N VAL A 101 1.80 20.88 -1.12
CA VAL A 101 1.46 22.24 -1.55
C VAL A 101 0.96 22.21 -2.99
N ARG A 102 -0.08 23.00 -3.30
CA ARG A 102 -0.46 23.27 -4.70
C ARG A 102 0.54 24.27 -5.27
N LEU A 103 1.27 23.88 -6.31
CA LEU A 103 2.19 24.77 -7.02
C LEU A 103 1.38 25.93 -7.66
N PRO A 104 1.71 27.19 -7.36
CA PRO A 104 1.07 28.33 -8.01
C PRO A 104 1.39 28.29 -9.52
N GLY A 105 0.40 28.58 -10.37
CA GLY A 105 0.55 28.63 -11.83
C GLY A 105 0.36 27.31 -12.58
N ARG A 106 0.09 26.17 -11.90
CA ARG A 106 -0.21 24.91 -12.60
C ARG A 106 -1.61 24.96 -13.25
N LYS A 107 -1.67 24.95 -14.59
CA LYS A 107 -2.93 24.88 -15.34
C LYS A 107 -3.71 23.62 -14.92
N LYS A 108 -5.01 23.79 -14.62
CA LYS A 108 -5.89 22.70 -14.10
C LYS A 108 -6.12 21.57 -15.10
N GLN A 109 -5.85 21.79 -16.38
CA GLN A 109 -5.99 20.82 -17.47
C GLN A 109 -4.72 20.78 -18.30
N CYS A 110 -4.32 19.57 -18.71
CA CYS A 110 -3.30 19.37 -19.72
C CYS A 110 -3.78 19.96 -21.06
N ILE A 111 -2.88 20.52 -21.87
CA ILE A 111 -3.21 21.05 -23.21
C ILE A 111 -3.85 19.97 -24.10
N HIS A 112 -3.54 18.69 -23.85
CA HIS A 112 -4.13 17.53 -24.53
C HIS A 112 -5.49 17.07 -23.99
N SER A 113 -5.96 17.61 -22.86
CA SER A 113 -7.25 17.25 -22.24
C SER A 113 -8.34 18.30 -22.48
N ARG A 114 -8.08 19.31 -23.30
CA ARG A 114 -9.07 20.31 -23.68
C ARG A 114 -9.99 19.65 -24.72
N VAL A 115 -11.17 19.19 -24.28
CA VAL A 115 -12.25 18.81 -25.19
C VAL A 115 -12.50 20.03 -26.09
N LYS A 116 -12.36 19.85 -27.40
CA LYS A 116 -12.80 20.86 -28.37
C LYS A 116 -14.33 20.81 -28.34
N ASP A 117 -14.94 21.74 -27.63
CA ASP A 117 -16.34 22.06 -27.85
C ASP A 117 -16.44 22.58 -29.29
N VAL A 118 -17.48 22.09 -29.97
CA VAL A 118 -17.81 22.24 -31.40
C VAL A 118 -17.66 23.67 -31.92
#